data_AF-A0A671MEU5-F1
#
_entry.id   AF-A0A671MEU5-F1
#
_cell.length_a   1.000
_cell.length_b   1.000
_cell.length_c   1.000
_cell.angle_alpha   90.00
_cell.angle_beta   90.00
_cell.angle_gamma   90.00
#
_symmetry.space_group_name_H-M   'P 1'
#
loop_
_entity.id
_entity.type
_entity.pdbx_description
1 polymer ?
#
loop_
_entity_poly.entity_id
_entity_poly.type
_entity_poly.pdbx_seq_one_letter_code
_entity_poly.pdbx_strand_id
1 'polypeptide(L)'
;RRLFSLALDNPHYIILYTLNRKHEECVIVVFTINCRLIDCGLTDEDCADLALALSSDNSCLRENLDLSGNKLGNLGIKLLSDALENPYCKLETLKLWRCGLTHESCDVLASALNSNPSHLRELDLSENNLGNQGVKLFSDGLKNPQCKLETLNKIISLSDEINLY
;
A
#
# COMPACT_ATOMS: atom_id res chain seq x y z
N ARG A 1 7.46 13.23 11.57
CA ARG A 1 6.81 13.91 12.75
C ARG A 1 5.29 13.85 12.73
N ARG A 2 4.62 14.00 11.58
CA ARG A 2 3.15 14.02 11.45
C ARG A 2 2.48 12.66 11.67
N LEU A 3 3.07 11.59 11.13
CA LEU A 3 2.58 10.24 11.40
C LEU A 3 2.64 9.90 12.90
N PHE A 4 3.64 10.41 13.63
CA PHE A 4 3.83 10.15 15.07
C PHE A 4 2.70 10.76 15.91
N SER A 5 2.18 11.94 15.55
CA SER A 5 1.04 12.53 16.26
C SER A 5 -0.26 11.76 16.01
N LEU A 6 -0.48 11.24 14.80
CA LEU A 6 -1.65 10.42 14.48
C LEU A 6 -1.70 9.12 15.29
N ALA A 7 -0.53 8.57 15.64
CA ALA A 7 -0.42 7.35 16.43
C ALA A 7 -0.72 7.56 17.94
N LEU A 8 -0.49 8.75 18.49
CA LEU A 8 -0.68 9.01 19.93
C LEU A 8 -2.16 9.12 20.34
N ASP A 9 -3.04 9.53 19.42
CA ASP A 9 -4.47 9.72 19.71
C ASP A 9 -5.29 8.42 19.66
N ASN A 10 -4.68 7.29 19.33
CA ASN A 10 -5.36 5.99 19.29
C ASN A 10 -4.49 4.88 19.92
N PRO A 11 -4.94 4.21 21.00
CA PRO A 11 -4.14 3.23 21.77
C PRO A 11 -3.79 1.94 21.00
N HIS A 12 -4.22 1.80 19.74
CA HIS A 12 -3.90 0.69 18.84
C HIS A 12 -2.86 1.05 17.76
N TYR A 13 -2.37 2.29 17.70
CA TYR A 13 -1.45 2.75 16.66
C TYR A 13 -0.07 2.99 17.25
N ILE A 14 0.95 2.50 16.55
CA ILE A 14 2.30 2.45 17.08
C ILE A 14 3.20 3.52 16.46
N ILE A 15 3.98 4.06 17.39
CA ILE A 15 5.13 4.96 17.30
C ILE A 15 6.01 4.69 16.08
N LEU A 16 6.16 5.70 15.22
CA LEU A 16 6.99 5.65 14.00
C LEU A 16 8.49 5.91 14.22
N TYR A 17 8.96 5.99 15.46
CA TYR A 17 10.39 6.23 15.72
C TYR A 17 10.84 5.57 17.01
N THR A 18 11.81 4.66 16.92
CA THR A 18 12.74 4.44 18.03
C THR A 18 14.01 5.23 17.74
N LEU A 19 14.26 6.28 18.53
CA LEU A 19 15.58 6.92 18.63
C LEU A 19 16.52 5.92 19.28
N ASN A 20 17.40 5.30 18.51
CA ASN A 20 18.48 4.51 19.09
C ASN A 20 19.46 5.48 19.76
N ARG A 21 19.33 5.68 21.09
CA ARG A 21 20.16 6.61 21.87
C ARG A 21 21.67 6.34 21.80
N LYS A 22 22.10 5.22 21.21
CA LYS A 22 23.52 4.90 21.00
C LYS A 22 24.07 5.29 19.63
N HIS A 23 23.23 5.49 18.61
CA HIS A 23 23.69 5.61 17.22
C HIS A 23 23.09 6.77 16.41
N GLU A 24 22.17 7.58 16.96
CA GLU A 24 21.47 8.66 16.21
C GLU A 24 20.75 8.19 14.92
N GLU A 25 20.66 6.88 14.68
CA GLU A 25 19.91 6.30 13.58
C GLU A 25 18.45 6.11 14.01
N CYS A 26 17.53 6.62 13.18
CA CYS A 26 16.11 6.36 13.34
C CYS A 26 15.80 4.97 12.77
N VAL A 27 15.45 4.02 13.64
CA VAL A 27 14.86 2.75 13.19
C VAL A 27 13.34 2.91 13.22
N ILE A 28 12.71 2.78 12.06
CA ILE A 28 11.25 2.78 11.92
C ILE A 28 10.78 1.35 12.22
N VAL A 29 10.21 1.15 13.42
CA VAL A 29 9.66 -0.14 13.85
C VAL A 29 8.17 0.02 14.07
N VAL A 30 7.37 -0.68 13.27
CA VAL A 30 5.92 -0.78 13.49
C VAL A 30 5.64 -2.05 14.29
N PHE A 31 5.22 -1.92 15.54
CA PHE A 31 4.86 -3.05 16.42
C PHE A 31 3.43 -3.57 16.22
N THR A 32 2.64 -2.95 15.31
CA THR A 32 1.26 -3.36 15.09
C THR A 32 1.18 -4.35 13.95
N ILE A 33 0.28 -5.31 14.07
CA ILE A 33 -0.04 -6.28 13.03
C ILE A 33 -0.98 -5.68 11.97
N ASN A 34 -1.83 -4.74 12.41
CA ASN A 34 -2.86 -4.07 11.63
C ASN A 34 -2.75 -2.55 11.79
N CYS A 35 -2.80 -1.79 10.69
CA CYS A 35 -2.72 -0.34 10.70
C CYS A 35 -3.82 0.25 9.81
N ARG A 36 -4.61 1.20 10.32
CA ARG A 36 -5.67 1.88 9.55
C ARG A 36 -5.52 3.41 9.61
N LEU A 37 -4.92 3.99 8.59
CA LEU A 37 -4.71 5.44 8.48
C LEU A 37 -5.73 6.06 7.54
N ILE A 38 -7.01 5.77 7.74
CA ILE A 38 -8.09 6.17 6.83
C ILE A 38 -8.34 7.68 6.95
N ASP A 39 -8.43 8.38 5.82
CA ASP A 39 -8.75 9.82 5.73
C ASP A 39 -7.91 10.69 6.69
N CYS A 40 -6.64 10.33 6.85
CA CYS A 40 -5.69 11.03 7.73
C CYS A 40 -4.99 12.21 7.04
N GLY A 41 -5.34 12.48 5.78
CA GLY A 41 -4.71 13.50 4.95
C GLY A 41 -3.24 13.18 4.64
N LEU A 42 -2.90 11.89 4.51
CA LEU A 42 -1.56 11.45 4.14
C LEU A 42 -1.21 11.90 2.72
N THR A 43 0.06 12.24 2.53
CA THR A 43 0.64 12.63 1.22
C THR A 43 1.65 11.58 0.72
N ASP A 44 2.27 11.85 -0.43
CA ASP A 44 3.40 11.08 -0.95
C ASP A 44 4.62 11.11 -0.02
N GLU A 45 4.87 12.22 0.68
CA GLU A 45 5.94 12.32 1.70
C GLU A 45 5.71 11.34 2.85
N ASP A 46 4.47 11.23 3.35
CA ASP A 46 4.12 10.28 4.41
C ASP A 46 4.28 8.81 3.95
N CYS A 47 4.20 8.53 2.63
CA CYS A 47 4.42 7.20 2.08
C CYS A 47 5.88 6.75 2.18
N ALA A 48 6.85 7.66 2.25
CA ALA A 48 8.26 7.29 2.43
C ALA A 48 8.49 6.62 3.79
N ASP A 49 7.95 7.20 4.87
CA ASP A 49 8.03 6.63 6.22
C ASP A 49 7.30 5.27 6.29
N LEU A 50 6.15 5.15 5.64
CA LEU A 50 5.40 3.88 5.54
C LEU A 50 6.14 2.82 4.73
N ALA A 51 6.77 3.19 3.62
CA ALA A 51 7.57 2.29 2.79
C ALA A 51 8.78 1.75 3.56
N LEU A 52 9.46 2.61 4.31
CA LEU A 52 10.56 2.19 5.20
C LEU A 52 10.07 1.24 6.30
N ALA A 53 8.89 1.52 6.88
CA ALA A 53 8.28 0.62 7.86
C ALA A 53 7.94 -0.76 7.28
N LEU A 54 7.39 -0.82 6.06
CA LEU A 54 7.04 -2.08 5.38
C LEU A 54 8.28 -2.88 4.96
N SER A 55 9.37 -2.18 4.63
CA SER A 55 10.63 -2.76 4.18
C SER A 55 11.55 -3.22 5.31
N SER A 56 11.22 -2.90 6.57
CA SER A 56 12.03 -3.27 7.73
C SER A 56 11.84 -4.75 8.09
N ASP A 57 12.93 -5.46 8.31
CA ASP A 57 12.99 -6.82 8.85
C ASP A 57 12.34 -6.96 10.24
N ASN A 58 12.24 -5.85 10.98
CA ASN A 58 11.64 -5.77 12.31
C ASN A 58 10.15 -5.36 12.28
N SER A 59 9.57 -5.16 11.09
CA SER A 59 8.18 -4.76 10.97
C SER A 59 7.23 -5.88 11.41
N CYS A 60 6.29 -5.54 12.28
CA CYS A 60 5.18 -6.43 12.62
C CYS A 60 3.97 -6.25 11.70
N LEU A 61 3.95 -5.22 10.85
CA LEU A 61 2.83 -4.88 9.97
C LEU A 61 2.76 -5.89 8.84
N ARG A 62 1.90 -6.91 9.02
CA ARG A 62 1.82 -8.07 8.14
C ARG A 62 0.40 -8.46 7.74
N GLU A 63 -0.62 -8.13 8.51
CA GLU A 63 -1.99 -8.52 8.14
C GLU A 63 -2.65 -7.45 7.27
N ASN A 64 -2.88 -6.25 7.82
CA ASN A 64 -3.69 -5.24 7.15
C ASN A 64 -3.10 -3.84 7.26
N LEU A 65 -2.93 -3.19 6.12
CA LEU A 65 -2.69 -1.77 6.01
C LEU A 65 -3.82 -1.11 5.22
N ASP A 66 -4.59 -0.26 5.89
CA ASP A 66 -5.69 0.47 5.31
C ASP A 66 -5.32 1.96 5.20
N LEU A 67 -5.07 2.41 3.97
CA LEU A 67 -4.72 3.80 3.65
C LEU A 67 -5.87 4.52 2.94
N SER A 68 -7.08 3.99 3.01
CA SER A 68 -8.24 4.47 2.27
C SER A 68 -8.53 5.96 2.48
N GLY A 69 -8.94 6.67 1.43
CA GLY A 69 -9.31 8.08 1.49
C GLY A 69 -8.14 9.07 1.51
N ASN A 70 -6.89 8.62 1.40
CA ASN A 70 -5.73 9.51 1.34
C ASN A 70 -5.27 9.76 -0.10
N LYS A 71 -4.92 11.00 -0.43
CA LYS A 71 -4.36 11.36 -1.75
C LYS A 71 -2.85 11.13 -1.78
N LEU A 72 -2.46 9.86 -1.92
CA LEU A 72 -1.05 9.44 -1.84
C LEU A 72 -0.22 9.86 -3.06
N GLY A 73 -0.86 10.17 -4.20
CA GLY A 73 -0.19 10.54 -5.44
C GLY A 73 0.62 9.39 -6.07
N ASN A 74 1.06 9.58 -7.32
CA ASN A 74 1.79 8.52 -8.04
C ASN A 74 3.13 8.19 -7.38
N LEU A 75 3.80 9.19 -6.81
CA LEU A 75 5.07 8.97 -6.08
C LEU A 75 4.85 8.14 -4.81
N GLY A 76 3.82 8.44 -4.02
CA GLY A 76 3.52 7.67 -2.81
C GLY A 76 3.20 6.22 -3.12
N ILE A 77 2.39 5.96 -4.16
CA ILE A 77 2.09 4.60 -4.60
C ILE A 77 3.33 3.86 -5.11
N LYS A 78 4.24 4.56 -5.80
CA LYS A 78 5.51 3.98 -6.22
C LYS A 78 6.34 3.54 -5.01
N LEU A 79 6.50 4.41 -4.00
CA LEU A 79 7.26 4.08 -2.78
C LEU A 79 6.66 2.87 -2.04
N LEU A 80 5.34 2.79 -1.95
CA LEU A 80 4.65 1.65 -1.37
C LEU A 80 4.84 0.37 -2.20
N SER A 81 4.83 0.48 -3.54
CA SER A 81 5.06 -0.65 -4.45
C SER A 81 6.48 -1.18 -4.32
N ASP A 82 7.48 -0.31 -4.31
CA ASP A 82 8.89 -0.67 -4.08
C ASP A 82 9.07 -1.39 -2.73
N ALA A 83 8.33 -0.97 -1.70
CA ALA A 83 8.34 -1.64 -0.40
C ALA A 83 7.67 -3.02 -0.41
N LEU A 84 6.59 -3.21 -1.18
CA LEU A 84 5.94 -4.51 -1.36
C LEU A 84 6.82 -5.53 -2.09
N GLU A 85 7.74 -5.07 -2.95
CA GLU A 85 8.75 -5.91 -3.60
C GLU A 85 9.89 -6.33 -2.66
N ASN A 86 9.99 -5.70 -1.49
CA ASN A 86 11.02 -6.01 -0.52
C ASN A 86 10.78 -7.39 0.12
N PRO A 87 11.79 -8.29 0.16
CA PRO A 87 11.64 -9.61 0.78
C PRO A 87 11.26 -9.63 2.26
N TYR A 88 11.47 -8.52 2.98
CA TYR A 88 11.05 -8.38 4.37
C TYR A 88 9.58 -7.95 4.52
N CYS A 89 8.96 -7.45 3.45
CA CYS A 89 7.56 -7.07 3.48
C CYS A 89 6.69 -8.33 3.53
N LYS A 90 5.91 -8.46 4.61
CA LYS A 90 5.01 -9.60 4.85
C LYS A 90 3.55 -9.21 4.81
N LEU A 91 3.22 -8.04 4.23
CA LEU A 91 1.87 -7.51 4.21
C LEU A 91 0.95 -8.39 3.36
N GLU A 92 -0.19 -8.81 3.93
CA GLU A 92 -1.18 -9.66 3.27
C GLU A 92 -2.35 -8.85 2.68
N THR A 93 -2.76 -7.77 3.33
CA THR A 93 -3.88 -6.91 2.89
C THR A 93 -3.47 -5.46 2.76
N LEU A 94 -3.73 -4.87 1.60
CA LEU A 94 -3.55 -3.44 1.34
C LEU A 94 -4.86 -2.84 0.81
N LYS A 95 -5.35 -1.80 1.49
CA LYS A 95 -6.55 -1.06 1.06
C LYS A 95 -6.19 0.35 0.64
N LEU A 96 -6.54 0.69 -0.60
CA LEU A 96 -6.31 1.97 -1.26
C LEU A 96 -7.63 2.53 -1.82
N TRP A 97 -8.74 2.25 -1.12
CA TRP A 97 -10.06 2.75 -1.52
C TRP A 97 -10.04 4.27 -1.61
N ARG A 98 -10.48 4.82 -2.74
CA ARG A 98 -10.57 6.28 -2.96
C ARG A 98 -9.28 7.04 -2.66
N CYS A 99 -8.13 6.49 -3.06
CA CYS A 99 -6.82 7.12 -2.87
C CYS A 99 -6.35 7.98 -4.06
N GLY A 100 -7.18 8.16 -5.08
CA GLY A 100 -6.87 8.97 -6.25
C GLY A 100 -5.88 8.33 -7.20
N LEU A 101 -5.84 6.99 -7.25
CA LEU A 101 -4.95 6.24 -8.13
C LEU A 101 -5.34 6.45 -9.60
N THR A 102 -4.32 6.44 -10.45
CA THR A 102 -4.44 6.54 -11.90
C THR A 102 -3.90 5.28 -12.57
N HIS A 103 -3.99 5.20 -13.90
CA HIS A 103 -3.41 4.10 -14.66
C HIS A 103 -1.88 3.96 -14.46
N GLU A 104 -1.16 5.06 -14.20
CA GLU A 104 0.28 5.03 -13.89
C GLU A 104 0.57 4.27 -12.58
N SER A 105 -0.31 4.43 -11.59
CA SER A 105 -0.23 3.72 -10.31
C SER A 105 -0.43 2.20 -10.48
N CYS A 106 -1.17 1.79 -11.52
CA CYS A 106 -1.50 0.38 -11.76
C CYS A 106 -0.28 -0.43 -12.20
N ASP A 107 0.63 0.18 -12.98
CA ASP A 107 1.81 -0.50 -13.50
C ASP A 107 2.77 -0.93 -12.38
N VAL A 108 3.10 0.02 -11.49
CA VAL A 108 3.98 -0.24 -10.34
C VAL A 108 3.36 -1.21 -9.33
N LEU A 109 2.06 -1.10 -9.07
CA LEU A 109 1.37 -2.06 -8.18
C LEU A 109 1.29 -3.46 -8.80
N ALA A 110 1.03 -3.57 -10.10
CA ALA A 110 0.99 -4.85 -10.79
C ALA A 110 2.37 -5.52 -10.83
N SER A 111 3.47 -4.75 -10.97
CA SER A 111 4.83 -5.25 -10.80
C SER A 111 5.04 -5.85 -9.41
N ALA A 112 4.66 -5.12 -8.36
CA ALA A 112 4.84 -5.56 -7.00
C ALA A 112 4.09 -6.87 -6.67
N LEU A 113 2.89 -7.06 -7.21
CA LEU A 113 2.13 -8.31 -7.07
C LEU A 113 2.81 -9.54 -7.70
N ASN A 114 3.66 -9.31 -8.69
CA ASN A 114 4.37 -10.34 -9.45
C ASN A 114 5.80 -10.58 -8.95
N SER A 115 6.25 -9.78 -7.99
CA SER A 115 7.54 -9.96 -7.34
C SER A 115 7.61 -11.27 -6.57
N ASN A 116 8.83 -11.79 -6.39
CA ASN A 116 9.07 -13.01 -5.64
C ASN A 116 10.14 -12.76 -4.57
N PRO A 117 9.80 -12.76 -3.27
CA PRO A 117 8.48 -13.10 -2.74
C PRO A 117 7.49 -11.93 -2.77
N SER A 118 6.25 -12.19 -3.17
CA SER A 118 5.10 -11.37 -2.78
C SER A 118 4.29 -12.11 -1.72
N HIS A 119 3.78 -11.36 -0.73
CA HIS A 119 2.93 -11.86 0.36
C HIS A 119 1.49 -11.35 0.28
N LEU A 120 1.20 -10.40 -0.62
CA LEU A 120 -0.09 -9.76 -0.71
C LEU A 120 -1.15 -10.72 -1.25
N ARG A 121 -2.26 -10.85 -0.51
CA ARG A 121 -3.42 -11.71 -0.78
C ARG A 121 -4.66 -10.89 -1.13
N GLU A 122 -4.81 -9.73 -0.53
CA GLU A 122 -5.95 -8.85 -0.77
C GLU A 122 -5.48 -7.44 -1.14
N LEU A 123 -6.02 -6.93 -2.25
CA LEU A 123 -5.80 -5.57 -2.70
C LEU A 123 -7.13 -4.91 -3.04
N ASP A 124 -7.43 -3.80 -2.37
CA ASP A 124 -8.61 -2.98 -2.67
C ASP A 124 -8.22 -1.67 -3.34
N LEU A 125 -8.63 -1.51 -4.59
CA LEU A 125 -8.43 -0.34 -5.43
C LEU A 125 -9.74 0.33 -5.81
N SER A 126 -10.86 -0.02 -5.18
CA SER A 126 -12.16 0.54 -5.53
C SER A 126 -12.24 2.06 -5.30
N GLU A 127 -13.17 2.72 -6.00
CA GLU A 127 -13.29 4.20 -6.03
C GLU A 127 -12.02 4.94 -6.51
N ASN A 128 -11.22 4.31 -7.39
CA ASN A 128 -10.11 4.97 -8.09
C ASN A 128 -10.33 5.01 -9.60
N ASN A 129 -9.72 5.97 -10.28
CA ASN A 129 -9.83 6.14 -11.72
C ASN A 129 -8.70 5.40 -12.46
N LEU A 130 -8.76 4.07 -12.45
CA LEU A 130 -7.72 3.22 -13.04
C LEU A 130 -7.77 3.20 -14.58
N GLY A 131 -8.96 3.43 -15.15
CA GLY A 131 -9.25 3.27 -16.57
C GLY A 131 -9.06 1.83 -17.09
N ASN A 132 -9.47 1.59 -18.34
CA ASN A 132 -9.38 0.27 -18.97
C ASN A 132 -7.93 -0.25 -19.05
N GLN A 133 -6.96 0.65 -19.23
CA GLN A 133 -5.54 0.31 -19.25
C GLN A 133 -5.08 -0.24 -17.89
N GLY A 134 -5.44 0.41 -16.79
CA GLY A 134 -5.11 -0.05 -15.44
C GLY A 134 -5.74 -1.40 -15.11
N VAL A 135 -7.02 -1.57 -15.47
CA VAL A 135 -7.74 -2.85 -15.29
C VAL A 135 -7.06 -3.98 -16.06
N LYS A 136 -6.58 -3.70 -17.28
CA LYS A 136 -5.86 -4.68 -18.10
C LYS A 136 -4.53 -5.09 -17.46
N LEU A 137 -3.73 -4.14 -16.95
CA LEU A 137 -2.46 -4.42 -16.27
C LEU A 137 -2.62 -5.42 -15.12
N PHE A 138 -3.62 -5.21 -14.25
CA PHE A 138 -3.92 -6.18 -13.19
C PHE A 138 -4.43 -7.51 -13.72
N SER A 139 -5.25 -7.51 -14.77
CA SER A 139 -5.79 -8.75 -15.36
C SER A 139 -4.70 -9.60 -16.01
N ASP A 140 -3.67 -8.97 -16.58
CA ASP A 140 -2.50 -9.67 -17.13
C ASP A 140 -1.53 -10.10 -16.02
N GLY A 141 -1.30 -9.26 -15.01
CA GLY A 141 -0.48 -9.62 -13.85
C GLY A 141 -1.02 -10.81 -13.07
N LEU A 142 -2.34 -10.91 -12.89
CA LEU A 142 -3.01 -12.03 -12.21
C LEU A 142 -2.85 -13.38 -12.93
N LYS A 143 -2.46 -13.40 -14.22
CA LYS A 143 -2.16 -14.64 -14.95
C LYS A 143 -0.78 -15.20 -14.59
N ASN A 144 0.08 -14.42 -13.94
CA ASN A 144 1.39 -14.87 -13.53
C ASN A 144 1.25 -15.93 -12.43
N PRO A 145 1.81 -17.14 -12.59
CA PRO A 145 1.74 -18.20 -11.59
C PRO A 145 2.44 -17.85 -10.26
N GLN A 146 3.29 -16.82 -10.24
CA GLN A 146 3.91 -16.31 -9.02
C GLN A 146 3.04 -15.30 -8.28
N CYS A 147 2.00 -14.77 -8.92
CA CYS A 147 1.07 -13.86 -8.28
C CYS A 147 0.27 -14.61 -7.21
N LYS A 148 0.32 -14.11 -5.98
CA LYS A 148 -0.31 -14.70 -4.81
C LYS A 148 -1.62 -14.04 -4.40
N LEU A 149 -2.06 -13.04 -5.17
CA LEU A 149 -3.26 -12.27 -4.89
C LEU A 149 -4.50 -13.16 -5.07
N GLU A 150 -5.31 -13.24 -4.03
CA GLU A 150 -6.54 -14.05 -3.98
C GLU A 150 -7.77 -13.17 -4.26
N THR A 151 -7.76 -11.93 -3.77
CA THR A 151 -8.84 -10.97 -3.94
C THR A 151 -8.32 -9.64 -4.48
N LEU A 152 -8.88 -9.19 -5.60
CA LEU A 152 -8.69 -7.85 -6.15
C LEU A 152 -10.04 -7.14 -6.23
N ASN A 153 -10.25 -6.15 -5.38
CA ASN A 153 -11.44 -5.29 -5.46
C ASN A 153 -11.13 -4.11 -6.37
N LYS A 154 -11.76 -4.10 -7.55
CA LYS A 154 -11.74 -2.98 -8.50
C LYS A 154 -13.18 -2.70 -8.89
N ILE A 155 -13.74 -1.55 -8.50
CA ILE A 155 -15.03 -1.12 -9.04
C ILE A 155 -14.72 -0.41 -10.36
N ILE A 156 -15.23 -1.00 -11.44
CA ILE A 156 -15.29 -0.39 -12.75
C ILE A 156 -16.47 0.61 -12.68
N SER A 157 -16.24 1.89 -12.96
CA SER A 157 -17.35 2.83 -13.11
C SER A 157 -18.27 2.28 -14.22
N LEU A 158 -19.58 2.26 -14.03
CA LEU A 158 -20.58 1.81 -15.03
C LEU A 158 -20.39 2.47 -16.41
N SER A 159 -19.69 3.62 -16.48
CA SER A 159 -19.28 4.26 -17.73
C SER A 159 -18.32 3.44 -18.59
N ASP A 160 -17.53 2.56 -18.00
CA ASP A 160 -16.50 1.78 -18.71
C ASP A 160 -17.06 0.48 -19.30
N GLU A 161 -18.22 0.00 -18.83
CA GLU A 161 -18.95 -1.14 -19.42
C GLU A 161 -19.53 -0.80 -20.81
N ILE A 162 -19.83 0.47 -21.09
CA ILE A 162 -20.42 0.90 -22.36
C ILE A 162 -19.40 0.85 -23.52
N ASN A 163 -18.10 0.80 -23.25
CA ASN A 163 -17.05 0.75 -24.28
C ASN A 163 -16.55 -0.68 -24.59
N LEU A 164 -17.26 -1.73 -24.16
CA LEU A 164 -16.91 -3.13 -24.42
C LEU A 164 -17.92 -3.90 -25.29
N TYR A 165 -18.89 -3.20 -25.91
CA TYR A 165 -19.81 -3.73 -26.91
C TYR A 165 -19.83 -2.83 -28.15
#